data_AF-A0A4Q4UI04-F1
#
_entry.id   AF-A0A4Q4UI04-F1
#
_cell.length_a   1.000
_cell.length_b   1.000
_cell.length_c   1.000
_cell.angle_alpha   90.00
_cell.angle_beta   90.00
_cell.angle_gamma   90.00
#
_symmetry.space_group_name_H-M   'P 1'
#
loop_
_entity.id
_entity.type
_entity.pdbx_description
1 polymer ?
#
loop_
_entity_poly.entity_id
_entity_poly.type
_entity_poly.pdbx_seq_one_letter_code
_entity_poly.pdbx_strand_id
1 'polypeptide(L)'
;MAPSAIVQTAPSHMAVKDQKQVLVNGRPVTDEEREPTPLEAISHGVVMQGIPTFPTFSEQRRHALVHMAAIFRFLARTGCTEGQSGHITVRDPEFPGFMWMNPLGRHFGMLSAGDMICLEIATGRVAGGNTSRPANAAGYLIHAAIHKRRPDDVHAVCHAHTVAGRAWSAFGRPLEMLTQDVCNFYGDAQAVYAEYGGIVFGAEEGERIAGALGARGKGAVLMNHGLLTVGRTVDEAGFLFGLLDRSCDIQLRVEAAAANGNMPKRVISDEEAAYNFRMASEPHALYREAQPDVEYEFEMAGGEDVLARGFEYLFPIVPYPLPVLVFLAQHRSRRPGIVETSMVFNVAKPRMQVPT
;
A
#
# COMPACT_ATOMS: atom_id res chain seq x y z
N MET A 1 1.37 -45.63 -26.13
CA MET A 1 1.54 -44.56 -27.13
C MET A 1 0.26 -43.73 -27.17
N ALA A 2 0.22 -42.68 -26.34
CA ALA A 2 -0.70 -41.56 -26.42
C ALA A 2 0.12 -40.34 -25.95
N PRO A 3 0.25 -39.26 -26.75
CA PRO A 3 1.23 -38.22 -26.49
C PRO A 3 0.74 -37.22 -25.44
N SER A 4 1.69 -36.81 -24.60
CA SER A 4 1.59 -35.79 -23.56
C SER A 4 1.17 -34.43 -24.13
N ALA A 5 0.12 -33.85 -23.57
CA ALA A 5 -0.24 -32.47 -23.82
C ALA A 5 0.69 -31.56 -23.01
N ILE A 6 1.69 -31.00 -23.69
CA ILE A 6 2.48 -29.87 -23.22
C ILE A 6 1.57 -28.65 -23.31
N VAL A 7 1.16 -28.11 -22.15
CA VAL A 7 0.52 -26.80 -22.09
C VAL A 7 1.61 -25.77 -22.38
N GLN A 8 1.53 -25.18 -23.57
CA GLN A 8 2.33 -24.03 -23.97
C GLN A 8 1.91 -22.85 -23.08
N THR A 9 2.70 -22.54 -22.05
CA THR A 9 2.64 -21.23 -21.41
C THR A 9 3.12 -20.20 -22.43
N ALA A 10 2.25 -19.28 -22.82
CA ALA A 10 2.61 -18.21 -23.72
C ALA A 10 3.65 -17.31 -23.04
N PRO A 11 4.81 -17.04 -23.66
CA PRO A 11 5.75 -16.07 -23.13
C PRO A 11 5.12 -14.68 -23.25
N SER A 12 5.01 -13.98 -22.11
CA SER A 12 4.59 -12.58 -22.05
C SER A 12 5.71 -11.67 -22.57
N HIS A 13 5.88 -11.62 -23.90
CA HIS A 13 6.70 -10.60 -24.53
C HIS A 13 5.89 -9.30 -24.63
N MET A 14 5.99 -8.44 -23.62
CA MET A 14 5.59 -7.04 -23.76
C MET A 14 6.75 -6.24 -24.34
N ALA A 15 6.46 -5.48 -25.40
CA ALA A 15 7.41 -4.66 -26.11
C ALA A 15 7.96 -3.53 -25.23
N VAL A 16 9.29 -3.40 -25.23
CA VAL A 16 10.00 -2.25 -24.65
C VAL A 16 9.65 -1.02 -25.49
N LYS A 17 8.96 -0.05 -24.89
CA LYS A 17 8.90 1.30 -25.45
C LYS A 17 10.24 1.99 -25.17
N ASP A 18 10.86 2.52 -26.21
CA ASP A 18 12.13 3.25 -26.16
C ASP A 18 12.19 4.23 -24.99
N GLN A 19 13.17 4.00 -24.10
CA GLN A 19 13.55 4.98 -23.10
C GLN A 19 14.13 6.21 -23.83
N LYS A 20 13.67 7.41 -23.46
CA LYS A 20 14.26 8.66 -23.98
C LYS A 20 15.76 8.69 -23.66
N GLN A 21 16.60 8.87 -24.69
CA GLN A 21 18.04 9.00 -24.53
C GLN A 21 18.38 10.12 -23.54
N VAL A 22 19.16 9.77 -22.51
CA VAL A 22 19.69 10.72 -21.54
C VAL A 22 20.82 11.50 -22.22
N LEU A 23 20.75 12.83 -22.17
CA LEU A 23 21.77 13.72 -22.73
C LEU A 23 22.64 14.25 -21.58
N VAL A 24 23.95 14.06 -21.67
CA VAL A 24 24.94 14.72 -20.80
C VAL A 24 25.75 15.68 -21.68
N ASN A 25 25.78 16.96 -21.30
CA ASN A 25 26.45 18.03 -22.07
C ASN A 25 26.01 18.11 -23.55
N GLY A 26 24.74 17.81 -23.85
CA GLY A 26 24.18 17.89 -25.20
C GLY A 26 24.61 16.76 -26.15
N ARG A 27 25.24 15.69 -25.64
CA ARG A 27 25.54 14.48 -26.40
C ARG A 27 24.75 13.28 -25.86
N PRO A 28 24.33 12.34 -26.72
CA PRO A 28 23.78 11.06 -26.28
C PRO A 28 24.83 10.35 -25.43
N VAL A 29 24.46 9.95 -24.21
CA VAL A 29 25.29 9.07 -23.39
C VAL A 29 25.40 7.73 -24.11
N THR A 30 26.61 7.25 -24.38
CA THR A 30 26.82 5.91 -24.92
C THR A 30 26.48 4.87 -23.86
N ASP A 31 26.06 3.65 -24.26
CA ASP A 31 25.75 2.59 -23.28
C ASP A 31 26.93 2.26 -22.35
N GLU A 32 28.17 2.56 -22.77
CA GLU A 32 29.39 2.41 -21.96
C GLU A 32 29.58 3.51 -20.90
N GLU A 33 28.95 4.67 -21.06
CA GLU A 33 29.04 5.82 -20.14
C GLU A 33 27.85 5.87 -19.15
N ARG A 34 26.86 4.99 -19.32
CA ARG A 34 25.68 4.93 -18.45
C ARG A 34 25.99 4.12 -17.20
N GLU A 35 25.81 4.72 -16.02
CA GLU A 35 25.82 3.95 -14.78
C GLU A 35 24.71 2.87 -14.83
N PRO A 36 25.02 1.60 -14.49
CA PRO A 36 24.02 0.56 -14.47
C PRO A 36 22.94 0.90 -13.44
N THR A 37 21.69 0.62 -13.78
CA THR A 37 20.59 0.67 -12.80
C THR A 37 20.87 -0.34 -11.69
N PRO A 38 20.29 -0.17 -10.49
CA PRO A 38 20.50 -1.14 -9.41
C PRO A 38 20.16 -2.58 -9.80
N LEU A 39 19.07 -2.79 -10.56
CA LEU A 39 18.70 -4.11 -11.05
C LEU A 39 19.72 -4.69 -12.02
N GLU A 40 20.32 -3.89 -12.90
CA GLU A 40 21.42 -4.34 -13.77
C GLU A 40 22.67 -4.65 -12.95
N ALA A 41 22.99 -3.82 -11.95
CA ALA A 41 24.18 -3.99 -11.12
C ALA A 41 24.15 -5.29 -10.29
N ILE A 42 22.98 -5.72 -9.81
CA ILE A 42 22.83 -6.96 -9.04
C ILE A 42 22.59 -8.20 -9.91
N SER A 43 22.25 -8.03 -11.18
CA SER A 43 21.91 -9.14 -12.08
C SER A 43 23.16 -9.75 -12.71
N HIS A 44 23.37 -11.05 -12.51
CA HIS A 44 24.34 -11.81 -13.29
C HIS A 44 23.63 -12.62 -14.37
N GLY A 45 23.66 -12.13 -15.61
CA GLY A 45 22.96 -12.74 -16.75
C GLY A 45 21.64 -12.03 -17.06
N VAL A 46 20.50 -12.70 -16.81
CA VAL A 46 19.17 -12.14 -17.12
C VAL A 46 18.84 -11.01 -16.15
N VAL A 47 18.60 -9.81 -16.70
CA VAL A 47 18.19 -8.64 -15.92
C VAL A 47 16.72 -8.76 -15.53
N MET A 48 16.47 -8.70 -14.22
CA MET A 48 15.11 -8.70 -13.69
C MET A 48 14.35 -7.44 -14.10
N GLN A 49 13.07 -7.58 -14.43
CA GLN A 49 12.21 -6.45 -14.75
C GLN A 49 11.75 -5.77 -13.45
N GLY A 50 11.72 -4.43 -13.47
CA GLY A 50 11.18 -3.63 -12.37
C GLY A 50 9.65 -3.51 -12.43
N ILE A 51 9.13 -2.41 -11.88
CA ILE A 51 7.70 -2.05 -11.94
C ILE A 51 7.15 -2.18 -13.38
N PRO A 52 6.13 -3.01 -13.63
CA PRO A 52 5.56 -3.22 -14.96
C PRO A 52 4.78 -2.00 -15.47
N THR A 53 4.58 -1.96 -16.79
CA THR A 53 3.66 -1.01 -17.44
C THR A 53 2.42 -1.74 -17.94
N PHE A 54 1.27 -1.06 -17.97
CA PHE A 54 0.00 -1.67 -18.30
C PHE A 54 -0.65 -0.97 -19.50
N PRO A 55 -1.32 -1.70 -20.40
CA PRO A 55 -2.04 -1.13 -21.53
C PRO A 55 -3.34 -0.42 -21.10
N THR A 56 -3.91 -0.78 -19.95
CA THR A 56 -5.15 -0.18 -19.43
C THR A 56 -5.08 0.08 -17.93
N PHE A 57 -5.83 1.07 -17.46
CA PHE A 57 -5.99 1.32 -16.02
C PHE A 57 -6.63 0.16 -15.27
N SER A 58 -7.51 -0.61 -15.94
CA SER A 58 -8.14 -1.79 -15.34
C SER A 58 -7.11 -2.88 -15.03
N GLU A 59 -6.18 -3.14 -15.94
CA GLU A 59 -5.09 -4.11 -15.72
C GLU A 59 -4.12 -3.64 -14.64
N GLN A 60 -3.74 -2.37 -14.64
CA GLN A 60 -2.92 -1.78 -13.58
C GLN A 60 -3.60 -1.90 -12.21
N ARG A 61 -4.90 -1.64 -12.15
CA ARG A 61 -5.72 -1.77 -10.94
C ARG A 61 -5.79 -3.23 -10.49
N ARG A 62 -6.05 -4.18 -11.41
CA ARG A 62 -6.06 -5.62 -11.09
C ARG A 62 -4.74 -6.04 -10.47
N HIS A 63 -3.62 -5.68 -11.12
CA HIS A 63 -2.29 -5.97 -10.61
C HIS A 63 -2.08 -5.41 -9.20
N ALA A 64 -2.35 -4.11 -8.98
CA ALA A 64 -2.18 -3.48 -7.68
C ALA A 64 -3.02 -4.16 -6.57
N LEU A 65 -4.28 -4.54 -6.84
CA LEU A 65 -5.15 -5.17 -5.84
C LEU A 65 -4.79 -6.64 -5.58
N VAL A 66 -4.33 -7.37 -6.60
CA VAL A 66 -3.82 -8.74 -6.45
C VAL A 66 -2.54 -8.73 -5.62
N HIS A 67 -1.61 -7.84 -5.93
CA HIS A 67 -0.36 -7.68 -5.19
C HIS A 67 -0.63 -7.21 -3.77
N MET A 68 -1.59 -6.30 -3.56
CA MET A 68 -2.02 -5.89 -2.22
C MET A 68 -2.52 -7.08 -1.40
N ALA A 69 -3.33 -7.96 -1.99
CA ALA A 69 -3.74 -9.20 -1.33
C ALA A 69 -2.55 -10.12 -1.02
N ALA A 70 -1.57 -10.24 -1.92
CA ALA A 70 -0.37 -11.03 -1.71
C ALA A 70 0.48 -10.47 -0.55
N ILE A 71 0.72 -9.17 -0.53
CA ILE A 71 1.45 -8.50 0.56
C ILE A 71 0.76 -8.71 1.91
N PHE A 72 -0.57 -8.63 1.98
CA PHE A 72 -1.26 -8.98 3.23
C PHE A 72 -1.01 -10.43 3.66
N ARG A 73 -1.06 -11.38 2.74
CA ARG A 73 -0.81 -12.79 3.07
C ARG A 73 0.64 -13.03 3.51
N PHE A 74 1.60 -12.36 2.87
CA PHE A 74 2.98 -12.30 3.32
C PHE A 74 3.10 -11.77 4.75
N LEU A 75 2.45 -10.64 5.06
CA LEU A 75 2.42 -10.08 6.42
C LEU A 75 1.76 -11.04 7.43
N ALA A 76 0.75 -11.80 7.01
CA ALA A 76 0.14 -12.83 7.85
C ALA A 76 1.10 -13.99 8.14
N ARG A 77 1.77 -14.50 7.10
CA ARG A 77 2.75 -15.60 7.20
C ARG A 77 3.95 -15.21 8.07
N THR A 78 4.37 -13.95 8.02
CA THR A 78 5.50 -13.44 8.81
C THR A 78 5.13 -12.96 10.21
N GLY A 79 3.87 -13.12 10.63
CA GLY A 79 3.43 -12.85 12.01
C GLY A 79 3.12 -11.39 12.31
N CYS A 80 2.84 -10.56 11.29
CA CYS A 80 2.54 -9.14 11.46
C CYS A 80 1.06 -8.84 11.82
N THR A 81 0.24 -9.86 12.03
CA THR A 81 -1.20 -9.70 12.37
C THR A 81 -1.43 -9.37 13.83
N GLU A 82 -2.32 -8.41 14.11
CA GLU A 82 -2.79 -8.07 15.46
C GLU A 82 -4.31 -7.84 15.42
N GLY A 83 -5.10 -8.87 15.70
CA GLY A 83 -6.57 -8.80 15.65
C GLY A 83 -7.11 -8.24 14.33
N GLN A 84 -7.75 -7.06 14.39
CA GLN A 84 -8.31 -6.35 13.23
C GLN A 84 -7.47 -5.13 12.80
N SER A 85 -6.33 -4.90 13.46
CA SER A 85 -5.44 -3.78 13.19
C SER A 85 -4.62 -3.99 11.94
N GLY A 86 -4.15 -2.88 11.38
CA GLY A 86 -3.29 -2.85 10.20
C GLY A 86 -4.07 -2.70 8.90
N HIS A 87 -3.46 -1.95 7.99
CA HIS A 87 -4.07 -1.52 6.76
C HIS A 87 -3.01 -1.18 5.73
N ILE A 88 -3.36 -1.44 4.49
CA ILE A 88 -2.62 -1.03 3.30
C ILE A 88 -3.61 -0.20 2.49
N THR A 89 -3.12 0.87 1.89
CA THR A 89 -3.87 1.60 0.86
C THR A 89 -3.06 1.70 -0.41
N VAL A 90 -3.74 1.75 -1.56
CA VAL A 90 -3.13 2.07 -2.84
C VAL A 90 -4.00 3.04 -3.64
N ARG A 91 -3.41 4.11 -4.16
CA ARG A 91 -4.08 5.11 -5.00
C ARG A 91 -4.61 4.45 -6.27
N ASP A 92 -5.82 4.79 -6.67
CA ASP A 92 -6.39 4.30 -7.93
C ASP A 92 -5.62 4.90 -9.12
N PRO A 93 -5.25 4.07 -10.13
CA PRO A 93 -4.44 4.55 -11.25
C PRO A 93 -5.21 5.42 -12.25
N GLU A 94 -6.54 5.30 -12.33
CA GLU A 94 -7.40 6.07 -13.23
C GLU A 94 -7.96 7.32 -12.56
N PHE A 95 -8.31 7.19 -11.27
CA PHE A 95 -8.90 8.26 -10.47
C PHE A 95 -8.01 8.58 -9.26
N PRO A 96 -6.98 9.44 -9.42
CA PRO A 96 -5.98 9.72 -8.38
C PRO A 96 -6.55 10.29 -7.07
N GLY A 97 -7.79 10.80 -7.06
CA GLY A 97 -8.50 11.23 -5.85
C GLY A 97 -9.05 10.09 -4.98
N PHE A 98 -8.86 8.84 -5.39
CA PHE A 98 -9.38 7.64 -4.72
C PHE A 98 -8.26 6.69 -4.34
N MET A 99 -8.51 5.87 -3.32
CA MET A 99 -7.60 4.81 -2.89
C MET A 99 -8.38 3.53 -2.55
N TRP A 100 -7.74 2.39 -2.76
CA TRP A 100 -8.22 1.09 -2.36
C TRP A 100 -7.66 0.73 -0.99
N MET A 101 -8.47 0.11 -0.14
CA MET A 101 -8.14 -0.28 1.24
C MET A 101 -8.69 -1.68 1.54
N ASN A 102 -8.03 -2.43 2.42
CA ASN A 102 -8.58 -3.69 2.94
C ASN A 102 -9.82 -3.45 3.82
N PRO A 103 -10.77 -4.39 3.85
CA PRO A 103 -11.92 -4.32 4.75
C PRO A 103 -11.54 -4.63 6.19
N LEU A 104 -12.26 -4.02 7.14
CA LEU A 104 -12.12 -4.29 8.57
C LEU A 104 -12.58 -5.71 8.92
N GLY A 105 -11.81 -6.37 9.78
CA GLY A 105 -12.18 -7.67 10.35
C GLY A 105 -12.04 -8.87 9.41
N ARG A 106 -11.40 -8.70 8.25
CA ARG A 106 -10.99 -9.82 7.39
C ARG A 106 -9.53 -10.15 7.69
N HIS A 107 -9.25 -11.41 8.02
CA HIS A 107 -7.89 -11.85 8.31
C HIS A 107 -6.97 -11.65 7.09
N PHE A 108 -5.77 -11.13 7.31
CA PHE A 108 -4.80 -10.80 6.24
C PHE A 108 -4.52 -11.99 5.32
N GLY A 109 -4.28 -13.17 5.92
CA GLY A 109 -4.05 -14.44 5.20
C GLY A 109 -5.22 -14.92 4.30
N MET A 110 -6.38 -14.25 4.33
CA MET A 110 -7.55 -14.64 3.55
C MET A 110 -8.00 -13.58 2.55
N LEU A 111 -7.26 -12.47 2.43
CA LEU A 111 -7.60 -11.39 1.51
C LEU A 111 -7.39 -11.82 0.05
N SER A 112 -8.19 -11.23 -0.82
CA SER A 112 -8.17 -11.29 -2.28
C SER A 112 -8.50 -9.90 -2.84
N ALA A 113 -8.20 -9.67 -4.11
CA ALA A 113 -8.49 -8.40 -4.80
C ALA A 113 -9.97 -8.00 -4.68
N GLY A 114 -10.89 -8.98 -4.71
CA GLY A 114 -12.33 -8.79 -4.56
C GLY A 114 -12.80 -8.37 -3.15
N ASP A 115 -11.91 -8.34 -2.16
CA ASP A 115 -12.26 -7.88 -0.81
C ASP A 115 -12.11 -6.36 -0.64
N MET A 116 -11.41 -5.69 -1.55
CA MET A 116 -10.97 -4.30 -1.36
C MET A 116 -12.11 -3.29 -1.47
N ILE A 117 -12.03 -2.24 -0.67
CA ILE A 117 -12.98 -1.11 -0.62
C ILE A 117 -12.31 0.10 -1.27
N CYS A 118 -13.02 0.81 -2.14
CA CYS A 118 -12.54 2.06 -2.70
C CYS A 118 -13.09 3.25 -1.91
N LEU A 119 -12.21 4.14 -1.48
CA LEU A 119 -12.50 5.33 -0.69
C LEU A 119 -12.03 6.59 -1.42
N GLU A 120 -12.82 7.65 -1.35
CA GLU A 120 -12.38 8.99 -1.74
C GLU A 120 -11.38 9.54 -0.72
N ILE A 121 -10.18 9.92 -1.17
CA ILE A 121 -9.09 10.39 -0.30
C ILE A 121 -9.46 11.69 0.42
N ALA A 122 -10.24 12.55 -0.23
CA ALA A 122 -10.63 13.83 0.36
C ALA A 122 -11.54 13.65 1.58
N THR A 123 -12.55 12.77 1.47
CA THR A 123 -13.72 12.73 2.35
C THR A 123 -13.88 11.43 3.14
N GLY A 124 -13.25 10.34 2.70
CA GLY A 124 -13.43 9.00 3.27
C GLY A 124 -14.72 8.31 2.83
N ARG A 125 -15.45 8.94 1.89
CA ARG A 125 -16.65 8.36 1.30
C ARG A 125 -16.30 7.07 0.57
N VAL A 126 -17.06 6.02 0.85
CA VAL A 126 -17.01 4.78 0.07
C VAL A 126 -17.50 5.06 -1.34
N ALA A 127 -16.62 4.86 -2.32
CA ALA A 127 -16.85 5.19 -3.72
C ALA A 127 -17.00 3.97 -4.62
N GLY A 128 -16.61 2.79 -4.16
CA GLY A 128 -16.70 1.54 -4.93
C GLY A 128 -16.10 0.36 -4.18
N GLY A 129 -15.85 -0.74 -4.89
CA GLY A 129 -15.29 -1.96 -4.32
C GLY A 129 -16.31 -2.82 -3.58
N ASN A 130 -15.86 -3.63 -2.63
CA ASN A 130 -16.70 -4.57 -1.88
C ASN A 130 -17.18 -3.97 -0.55
N THR A 131 -18.45 -3.59 -0.49
CA THR A 131 -19.05 -2.91 0.67
C THR A 131 -19.70 -3.86 1.68
N SER A 132 -19.47 -5.17 1.58
CA SER A 132 -19.98 -6.15 2.54
C SER A 132 -19.38 -6.00 3.95
N ARG A 133 -18.25 -5.30 4.05
CA ARG A 133 -17.55 -4.95 5.29
C ARG A 133 -17.15 -3.47 5.28
N PRO A 134 -17.04 -2.82 6.45
CA PRO A 134 -16.62 -1.42 6.52
C PRO A 134 -15.09 -1.29 6.35
N ALA A 135 -14.63 -0.10 5.98
CA ALA A 135 -13.22 0.28 6.09
C ALA A 135 -12.89 0.69 7.55
N ASN A 136 -11.59 0.66 7.91
CA ASN A 136 -11.14 1.19 9.20
C ASN A 136 -11.07 2.72 9.14
N ALA A 137 -11.92 3.42 9.91
CA ALA A 137 -12.00 4.88 9.90
C ALA A 137 -10.70 5.56 10.39
N ALA A 138 -10.06 5.01 11.43
CA ALA A 138 -8.82 5.55 11.98
C ALA A 138 -7.66 5.36 10.98
N GLY A 139 -7.55 4.17 10.38
CA GLY A 139 -6.56 3.87 9.35
C GLY A 139 -6.71 4.74 8.11
N TYR A 140 -7.96 4.99 7.69
CA TYR A 140 -8.27 5.95 6.62
C TYR A 140 -7.67 7.33 6.90
N LEU A 141 -7.85 7.88 8.11
CA LEU A 141 -7.39 9.25 8.43
C LEU A 141 -5.87 9.40 8.26
N ILE A 142 -5.09 8.42 8.71
CA ILE A 142 -3.62 8.43 8.59
C ILE A 142 -3.20 8.34 7.12
N HIS A 143 -3.75 7.36 6.39
CA HIS A 143 -3.36 7.11 5.00
C HIS A 143 -3.79 8.24 4.07
N ALA A 144 -4.98 8.83 4.30
CA ALA A 144 -5.48 9.97 3.54
C ALA A 144 -4.60 11.21 3.71
N ALA A 145 -4.14 11.52 4.92
CA ALA A 145 -3.23 12.64 5.17
C ALA A 145 -1.90 12.48 4.40
N ILE A 146 -1.32 11.27 4.43
CA ILE A 146 -0.10 10.96 3.69
C ILE A 146 -0.33 11.10 2.17
N HIS A 147 -1.39 10.50 1.64
CA HIS A 147 -1.70 10.60 0.21
C HIS A 147 -2.00 12.03 -0.24
N LYS A 148 -2.58 12.89 0.62
CA LYS A 148 -2.81 14.31 0.31
C LYS A 148 -1.50 15.10 0.29
N ARG A 149 -0.59 14.82 1.23
CA ARG A 149 0.69 15.53 1.36
C ARG A 149 1.72 15.11 0.31
N ARG A 150 1.62 13.87 -0.19
CA ARG A 150 2.54 13.28 -1.17
C ARG A 150 1.80 12.64 -2.35
N PRO A 151 1.13 13.44 -3.20
CA PRO A 151 0.35 12.92 -4.31
C PRO A 151 1.19 12.32 -5.43
N ASP A 152 2.43 12.80 -5.60
CA ASP A 152 3.26 12.52 -6.78
C ASP A 152 4.14 11.27 -6.64
N ASP A 153 4.48 10.86 -5.42
CA ASP A 153 5.44 9.78 -5.17
C ASP A 153 4.98 8.73 -4.16
N VAL A 154 3.90 8.98 -3.40
CA VAL A 154 3.29 7.98 -2.51
C VAL A 154 1.96 7.50 -3.09
N HIS A 155 2.03 6.31 -3.70
CA HIS A 155 0.86 5.61 -4.21
C HIS A 155 0.41 4.49 -3.30
N ALA A 156 1.27 3.96 -2.42
CA ALA A 156 0.88 2.97 -1.44
C ALA A 156 1.39 3.33 -0.04
N VAL A 157 0.62 2.97 0.98
CA VAL A 157 0.96 3.13 2.39
C VAL A 157 0.66 1.81 3.10
N CYS A 158 1.59 1.31 3.91
CA CYS A 158 1.46 0.07 4.67
C CYS A 158 1.66 0.34 6.17
N HIS A 159 0.76 -0.18 7.00
CA HIS A 159 0.81 -0.04 8.45
C HIS A 159 0.32 -1.33 9.14
N ALA A 160 1.03 -1.75 10.18
CA ALA A 160 0.61 -2.83 11.07
C ALA A 160 1.25 -2.71 12.46
N HIS A 161 0.71 -3.47 13.41
CA HIS A 161 1.08 -3.45 14.84
C HIS A 161 1.94 -4.66 15.20
N THR A 162 3.11 -4.75 14.57
CA THR A 162 4.04 -5.87 14.78
C THR A 162 4.64 -5.87 16.18
N VAL A 163 5.12 -7.03 16.64
CA VAL A 163 5.73 -7.17 17.97
C VAL A 163 7.03 -6.38 18.05
N ALA A 164 7.96 -6.60 17.11
CA ALA A 164 9.26 -5.94 17.12
C ALA A 164 9.14 -4.44 16.85
N GLY A 165 8.34 -4.04 15.87
CA GLY A 165 8.04 -2.64 15.58
C GLY A 165 7.46 -1.87 16.78
N ARG A 166 6.48 -2.44 17.50
CA ARG A 166 5.96 -1.81 18.73
C ARG A 166 6.97 -1.79 19.87
N ALA A 167 7.78 -2.85 20.01
CA ALA A 167 8.82 -2.89 21.03
C ALA A 167 9.89 -1.81 20.78
N TRP A 168 10.33 -1.63 19.54
CA TRP A 168 11.27 -0.57 19.19
C TRP A 168 10.64 0.83 19.30
N SER A 169 9.38 0.98 18.89
CA SER A 169 8.72 2.30 18.93
C SER A 169 8.53 2.86 20.33
N ALA A 170 8.59 2.02 21.37
CA ALA A 170 8.59 2.48 22.76
C ALA A 170 9.81 3.36 23.12
N PHE A 171 10.91 3.27 22.37
CA PHE A 171 12.09 4.11 22.57
C PHE A 171 12.01 5.47 21.85
N GLY A 172 11.04 5.67 20.95
CA GLY A 172 10.85 6.94 20.23
C GLY A 172 12.10 7.42 19.48
N ARG A 173 12.87 6.50 18.87
CA ARG A 173 14.16 6.81 18.22
C ARG A 173 14.33 6.09 16.87
N PRO A 174 15.18 6.61 15.97
CA PRO A 174 15.47 5.93 14.71
C PRO A 174 16.29 4.66 14.96
N LEU A 175 16.17 3.68 14.05
CA LEU A 175 17.09 2.55 13.92
C LEU A 175 18.47 3.04 13.48
N GLU A 176 19.50 2.39 14.01
CA GLU A 176 20.89 2.63 13.58
C GLU A 176 21.20 1.82 12.33
N MET A 177 22.15 2.30 11.52
CA MET A 177 22.61 1.59 10.31
C MET A 177 23.53 0.43 10.67
N LEU A 178 22.99 -0.59 11.35
CA LEU A 178 23.74 -1.75 11.85
C LEU A 178 23.97 -2.83 10.79
N THR A 179 23.09 -2.92 9.80
CA THR A 179 23.13 -3.91 8.73
C THR A 179 22.90 -3.23 7.39
N GLN A 180 23.30 -3.90 6.30
CA GLN A 180 23.11 -3.38 4.94
C GLN A 180 21.64 -3.10 4.63
N ASP A 181 20.73 -3.96 5.11
CA ASP A 181 19.30 -3.86 4.78
C ASP A 181 18.66 -2.57 5.31
N VAL A 182 18.96 -2.20 6.56
CA VAL A 182 18.38 -1.00 7.20
C VAL A 182 18.85 0.29 6.54
N CYS A 183 19.93 0.25 5.74
CA CYS A 183 20.35 1.39 4.90
C CYS A 183 19.29 1.79 3.88
N ASN A 184 18.28 0.97 3.58
CA ASN A 184 17.08 1.39 2.82
C ASN A 184 16.31 2.56 3.46
N PHE A 185 16.58 2.85 4.73
CA PHE A 185 16.01 3.95 5.51
C PHE A 185 17.07 4.99 5.93
N TYR A 186 18.22 5.06 5.27
CA TYR A 186 19.27 6.02 5.63
C TYR A 186 18.83 7.49 5.46
N GLY A 187 19.32 8.37 6.35
CA GLY A 187 19.01 9.79 6.35
C GLY A 187 17.51 10.06 6.53
N ASP A 188 16.97 10.99 5.73
CA ASP A 188 15.56 11.40 5.83
C ASP A 188 14.57 10.37 5.27
N ALA A 189 15.04 9.19 4.85
CA ALA A 189 14.15 8.08 4.50
C ALA A 189 13.57 7.40 5.75
N GLN A 190 14.17 7.57 6.92
CA GLN A 190 13.61 7.16 8.20
C GLN A 190 13.02 8.36 8.94
N ALA A 191 11.77 8.23 9.34
CA ALA A 191 11.09 9.17 10.20
C ALA A 191 10.82 8.56 11.59
N VAL A 192 10.71 9.43 12.57
CA VAL A 192 10.21 9.08 13.91
C VAL A 192 9.13 10.08 14.27
N TYR A 193 7.93 9.57 14.50
CA TYR A 193 6.86 10.33 15.11
C TYR A 193 6.91 10.07 16.62
N ALA A 194 7.51 11.01 17.35
CA ALA A 194 7.83 10.90 18.78
C ALA A 194 6.75 11.49 19.71
N GLU A 195 5.53 11.68 19.20
CA GLU A 195 4.36 12.08 19.99
C GLU A 195 3.37 10.92 20.01
N TYR A 196 2.63 10.75 21.12
CA TYR A 196 1.55 9.76 21.22
C TYR A 196 0.22 10.48 21.43
N GLY A 197 -0.56 10.62 20.36
CA GLY A 197 -1.86 11.30 20.39
C GLY A 197 -3.02 10.45 20.94
N GLY A 198 -2.77 9.19 21.34
CA GLY A 198 -3.82 8.23 21.71
C GLY A 198 -4.40 7.48 20.52
N ILE A 199 -5.57 6.83 20.71
CA ILE A 199 -6.27 6.17 19.60
C ILE A 199 -6.71 7.24 18.59
N VAL A 200 -6.32 7.03 17.33
CA VAL A 200 -6.55 7.99 16.23
C VAL A 200 -8.04 8.11 15.91
N PHE A 201 -8.73 8.98 16.63
CA PHE A 201 -10.12 9.37 16.31
C PHE A 201 -10.19 10.74 15.61
N GLY A 202 -9.09 11.49 15.58
CA GLY A 202 -9.02 12.83 14.99
C GLY A 202 -8.13 12.89 13.75
N ALA A 203 -8.53 13.69 12.75
CA ALA A 203 -7.75 13.94 11.53
C ALA A 203 -6.37 14.55 11.81
N GLU A 204 -6.22 15.30 12.90
CA GLU A 204 -4.97 15.98 13.28
C GLU A 204 -3.81 15.01 13.48
N GLU A 205 -4.06 13.80 13.97
CA GLU A 205 -3.02 12.80 14.19
C GLU A 205 -2.46 12.29 12.85
N GLY A 206 -3.33 12.08 11.87
CA GLY A 206 -2.92 11.74 10.50
C GLY A 206 -2.02 12.82 9.90
N GLU A 207 -2.38 14.10 10.10
CA GLU A 207 -1.58 15.24 9.63
C GLU A 207 -0.23 15.36 10.35
N ARG A 208 -0.17 15.07 11.66
CA ARG A 208 1.11 15.04 12.41
C ARG A 208 2.01 13.89 11.95
N ILE A 209 1.46 12.69 11.73
CA ILE A 209 2.20 11.54 11.21
C ILE A 209 2.71 11.83 9.80
N ALA A 210 1.85 12.34 8.91
CA ALA A 210 2.25 12.76 7.57
C ALA A 210 3.31 13.88 7.64
N GLY A 211 3.16 14.79 8.62
CA GLY A 211 4.11 15.80 9.09
C GLY A 211 5.51 15.24 9.30
N ALA A 212 5.61 14.28 10.22
CA ALA A 212 6.84 13.62 10.65
C ALA A 212 7.47 12.76 9.55
N LEU A 213 6.67 12.08 8.72
CA LEU A 213 7.16 11.32 7.56
C LEU A 213 7.94 12.22 6.58
N GLY A 214 7.55 13.50 6.48
CA GLY A 214 8.26 14.48 5.66
C GLY A 214 8.18 14.18 4.16
N ALA A 215 8.99 14.91 3.38
CA ALA A 215 9.00 14.82 1.92
C ALA A 215 9.80 13.62 1.38
N ARG A 216 10.70 13.05 2.18
CA ARG A 216 11.62 11.97 1.77
C ARG A 216 11.41 10.65 2.51
N GLY A 217 10.62 10.64 3.58
CA GLY A 217 10.42 9.46 4.41
C GLY A 217 9.85 8.28 3.62
N LYS A 218 10.41 7.10 3.86
CA LYS A 218 9.97 5.81 3.33
C LYS A 218 9.45 4.88 4.43
N GLY A 219 10.00 5.01 5.63
CA GLY A 219 9.56 4.31 6.83
C GLY A 219 9.47 5.24 8.02
N ALA A 220 8.49 5.02 8.88
CA ALA A 220 8.26 5.79 10.09
C ALA A 220 8.06 4.86 11.28
N VAL A 221 8.79 5.15 12.37
CA VAL A 221 8.52 4.60 13.69
C VAL A 221 7.50 5.50 14.37
N LEU A 222 6.34 4.95 14.72
CA LEU A 222 5.26 5.66 15.41
C LEU A 222 5.31 5.30 16.89
N MET A 223 5.75 6.24 17.73
CA MET A 223 6.02 6.01 19.15
C MET A 223 4.81 5.37 19.85
N ASN A 224 5.05 4.26 20.56
CA ASN A 224 4.03 3.45 21.24
C ASN A 224 2.87 2.92 20.37
N HIS A 225 2.96 2.99 19.04
CA HIS A 225 1.89 2.59 18.12
C HIS A 225 2.31 1.47 17.18
N GLY A 226 3.38 1.64 16.40
CA GLY A 226 3.81 0.65 15.42
C GLY A 226 4.66 1.26 14.33
N LEU A 227 4.61 0.65 13.13
CA LEU A 227 5.41 1.06 11.99
C LEU A 227 4.51 1.51 10.84
N LEU A 228 5.03 2.37 9.97
CA LEU A 228 4.37 2.77 8.74
C LEU A 228 5.41 2.90 7.64
N THR A 229 5.10 2.42 6.44
CA THR A 229 5.96 2.58 5.25
C THR A 229 5.16 3.07 4.07
N VAL A 230 5.85 3.66 3.10
CA VAL A 230 5.26 4.20 1.87
C VAL A 230 6.04 3.75 0.65
N GLY A 231 5.38 3.74 -0.51
CA GLY A 231 6.02 3.40 -1.77
C GLY A 231 5.20 3.86 -2.98
N ARG A 232 5.80 3.68 -4.16
CA ARG A 232 5.13 3.86 -5.46
C ARG A 232 4.27 2.66 -5.84
N THR A 233 4.48 1.53 -5.18
CA THR A 233 3.71 0.29 -5.35
C THR A 233 3.41 -0.32 -3.98
N VAL A 234 2.39 -1.18 -3.93
CA VAL A 234 2.09 -1.96 -2.71
C VAL A 234 3.22 -2.91 -2.35
N ASP A 235 3.94 -3.38 -3.36
CA ASP A 235 5.15 -4.20 -3.28
C ASP A 235 6.27 -3.48 -2.54
N GLU A 236 6.63 -2.27 -2.98
CA GLU A 236 7.64 -1.44 -2.33
C GLU A 236 7.26 -1.15 -0.87
N ALA A 237 6.03 -0.68 -0.63
CA ALA A 237 5.57 -0.37 0.72
C ALA A 237 5.56 -1.62 1.63
N GLY A 238 5.11 -2.76 1.11
CA GLY A 238 5.04 -4.04 1.82
C GLY A 238 6.40 -4.62 2.14
N PHE A 239 7.33 -4.63 1.18
CA PHE A 239 8.70 -5.09 1.39
C PHE A 239 9.41 -4.22 2.44
N LEU A 240 9.35 -2.90 2.28
CA LEU A 240 9.92 -1.97 3.26
C LEU A 240 9.33 -2.18 4.65
N PHE A 241 8.03 -2.48 4.76
CA PHE A 241 7.40 -2.76 6.05
C PHE A 241 8.04 -3.98 6.73
N GLY A 242 8.16 -5.09 6.00
CA GLY A 242 8.79 -6.31 6.52
C GLY A 242 10.27 -6.09 6.87
N LEU A 243 11.00 -5.32 6.05
CA LEU A 243 12.39 -4.95 6.32
C LEU A 243 12.52 -4.11 7.59
N LEU A 244 11.65 -3.11 7.77
CA LEU A 244 11.65 -2.22 8.93
C LEU A 244 11.35 -3.01 10.22
N ASP A 245 10.37 -3.91 10.20
CA ASP A 245 10.03 -4.74 11.35
C ASP A 245 11.17 -5.71 11.73
N ARG A 246 11.77 -6.39 10.74
CA ARG A 246 12.94 -7.24 10.98
C ARG A 246 14.14 -6.45 11.50
N SER A 247 14.34 -5.23 11.01
CA SER A 247 15.40 -4.33 11.49
C SER A 247 15.16 -3.90 12.93
N CYS A 248 13.90 -3.71 13.35
CA CYS A 248 13.53 -3.50 14.75
C CYS A 248 13.91 -4.70 15.63
N ASP A 249 13.64 -5.94 15.19
CA ASP A 249 14.03 -7.16 15.93
C ASP A 249 15.56 -7.28 16.05
N ILE A 250 16.29 -7.04 14.95
CA ILE A 250 17.76 -7.05 14.94
C ILE A 250 18.31 -6.01 15.92
N GLN A 251 17.83 -4.77 15.84
CA GLN A 251 18.26 -3.69 16.72
C GLN A 251 18.01 -4.04 18.19
N LEU A 252 16.82 -4.55 18.54
CA LEU A 252 16.51 -4.96 19.92
C LEU A 252 17.47 -6.03 20.44
N ARG A 253 17.83 -7.03 19.60
CA ARG A 253 18.81 -8.07 19.96
C ARG A 253 20.22 -7.50 20.14
N VAL A 254 20.62 -6.55 19.29
CA VAL A 254 21.92 -5.88 19.40
C VAL A 254 21.98 -5.02 20.67
N GLU A 255 20.94 -4.23 20.96
CA GLU A 255 20.86 -3.46 22.21
C GLU A 255 20.93 -4.37 23.44
N ALA A 256 20.23 -5.50 23.43
CA ALA A 256 20.29 -6.47 24.52
C ALA A 256 21.69 -7.07 24.71
N ALA A 257 22.38 -7.43 23.61
CA ALA A 257 23.74 -7.95 23.66
C ALA A 257 24.77 -6.90 24.12
N ALA A 258 24.57 -5.64 23.75
CA ALA A 258 25.43 -4.51 24.09
C ALA A 258 25.09 -3.86 25.46
N ALA A 259 24.05 -4.33 26.16
CA ALA A 259 23.49 -3.66 27.34
C ALA A 259 24.48 -3.44 28.50
N ASN A 260 25.52 -4.28 28.63
CA ASN A 260 26.55 -4.14 29.66
C ASN A 260 27.70 -3.17 29.27
N GLY A 261 27.65 -2.60 28.05
CA GLY A 261 28.65 -1.67 27.53
C GLY A 261 29.97 -2.30 27.06
N ASN A 262 30.13 -3.62 27.17
CA ASN A 262 31.40 -4.30 26.83
C ASN A 262 31.48 -4.73 25.35
N MET A 263 30.41 -4.58 24.59
CA MET A 263 30.35 -4.93 23.17
C MET A 263 29.98 -3.67 22.36
N PRO A 264 30.97 -2.87 21.90
CA PRO A 264 30.69 -1.67 21.14
C PRO A 264 30.07 -2.02 19.78
N LYS A 265 28.96 -1.35 19.44
CA LYS A 265 28.31 -1.46 18.14
C LYS A 265 29.23 -0.92 17.05
N ARG A 266 29.30 -1.61 15.90
CA ARG A 266 29.98 -1.15 14.68
C ARG A 266 28.91 -0.75 13.68
N VAL A 267 28.66 0.55 13.58
CA VAL A 267 27.66 1.12 12.68
C VAL A 267 28.30 1.34 11.31
N ILE A 268 27.56 1.06 10.24
CA ILE A 268 27.96 1.37 8.87
C ILE A 268 28.18 2.89 8.76
N SER A 269 29.24 3.31 8.09
CA SER A 269 29.53 4.74 7.96
C SER A 269 28.46 5.46 7.13
N ASP A 270 28.30 6.76 7.35
CA ASP A 270 27.35 7.60 6.60
C ASP A 270 27.59 7.53 5.08
N GLU A 271 28.84 7.43 4.64
CA GLU A 271 29.21 7.30 3.23
C GLU A 271 28.73 5.96 2.63
N GLU A 272 29.01 4.86 3.32
CA GLU A 272 28.60 3.51 2.91
C GLU A 272 27.08 3.36 2.96
N ALA A 273 26.43 3.89 4.01
CA ALA A 273 24.97 3.86 4.14
C ALA A 273 24.29 4.70 3.05
N ALA A 274 24.84 5.86 2.70
CA ALA A 274 24.34 6.69 1.60
C ALA A 274 24.50 6.01 0.24
N TYR A 275 25.63 5.32 0.00
CA TYR A 275 25.83 4.53 -1.21
C TYR A 275 24.83 3.38 -1.29
N ASN A 276 24.70 2.60 -0.21
CA ASN A 276 23.74 1.50 -0.13
C ASN A 276 22.31 1.97 -0.36
N PHE A 277 21.89 3.07 0.28
CA PHE A 277 20.56 3.64 0.10
C PHE A 277 20.27 4.00 -1.37
N ARG A 278 21.23 4.64 -2.05
CA ARG A 278 21.11 5.03 -3.46
C ARG A 278 20.87 3.83 -4.38
N MET A 279 21.53 2.70 -4.08
CA MET A 279 21.44 1.49 -4.88
C MET A 279 20.20 0.66 -4.51
N ALA A 280 20.00 0.39 -3.22
CA ALA A 280 18.97 -0.54 -2.76
C ALA A 280 17.57 0.08 -2.67
N SER A 281 17.46 1.38 -2.36
CA SER A 281 16.18 2.05 -2.12
C SER A 281 15.57 2.66 -3.39
N GLU A 282 15.98 2.20 -4.57
CA GLU A 282 15.39 2.62 -5.84
C GLU A 282 14.03 1.90 -6.06
N PRO A 283 12.97 2.58 -6.52
CA PRO A 283 11.63 1.98 -6.63
C PRO A 283 11.52 0.68 -7.45
N HIS A 284 12.21 0.55 -8.58
CA HIS A 284 12.21 -0.70 -9.36
C HIS A 284 12.95 -1.83 -8.63
N ALA A 285 14.05 -1.51 -7.94
CA ALA A 285 14.74 -2.45 -7.06
C ALA A 285 13.84 -2.94 -5.91
N LEU A 286 13.21 -2.01 -5.18
CA LEU A 286 12.32 -2.34 -4.05
C LEU A 286 11.05 -3.09 -4.48
N TYR A 287 10.49 -2.76 -5.65
CA TYR A 287 9.42 -3.57 -6.24
C TYR A 287 9.89 -5.00 -6.46
N ARG A 288 11.12 -5.19 -6.96
CA ARG A 288 11.67 -6.52 -7.24
C ARG A 288 11.97 -7.31 -5.96
N GLU A 289 12.45 -6.65 -4.91
CA GLU A 289 12.68 -7.26 -3.59
C GLU A 289 11.42 -7.88 -2.97
N ALA A 290 10.23 -7.34 -3.27
CA ALA A 290 8.96 -7.91 -2.82
C ALA A 290 8.55 -9.19 -3.58
N GLN A 291 9.03 -9.36 -4.82
CA GLN A 291 8.50 -10.38 -5.74
C GLN A 291 8.71 -11.82 -5.26
N PRO A 292 9.84 -12.22 -4.62
CA PRO A 292 9.97 -13.57 -4.08
C PRO A 292 8.85 -13.94 -3.09
N ASP A 293 8.44 -13.01 -2.23
CA ASP A 293 7.32 -13.24 -1.31
C ASP A 293 5.97 -13.21 -2.03
N VAL A 294 5.77 -12.32 -3.00
CA VAL A 294 4.53 -12.28 -3.81
C VAL A 294 4.34 -13.56 -4.64
N GLU A 295 5.39 -14.00 -5.34
CA GLU A 295 5.41 -15.24 -6.12
C GLU A 295 5.16 -16.46 -5.22
N TYR A 296 5.73 -16.48 -4.01
CA TYR A 296 5.44 -17.51 -3.01
C TYR A 296 3.97 -17.51 -2.60
N GLU A 297 3.36 -16.35 -2.34
CA GLU A 297 1.93 -16.28 -1.98
C GLU A 297 1.01 -16.71 -3.13
N PHE A 298 1.38 -16.45 -4.38
CA PHE A 298 0.66 -16.98 -5.54
C PHE A 298 0.74 -18.51 -5.58
N GLU A 299 1.94 -19.08 -5.49
CA GLU A 299 2.12 -20.54 -5.54
C GLU A 299 1.37 -21.23 -4.38
N MET A 300 1.52 -20.73 -3.16
CA MET A 300 0.88 -21.31 -1.98
C MET A 300 -0.65 -21.19 -2.00
N ALA A 301 -1.20 -20.22 -2.71
CA ALA A 301 -2.63 -20.09 -2.89
C ALA A 301 -3.20 -21.00 -3.99
N GLY A 302 -2.36 -21.63 -4.81
CA GLY A 302 -2.76 -22.38 -6.01
C GLY A 302 -2.88 -21.51 -7.27
N GLY A 303 -2.14 -20.41 -7.32
CA GLY A 303 -2.03 -19.50 -8.47
C GLY A 303 -2.53 -18.08 -8.20
N GLU A 304 -2.09 -17.15 -9.05
CA GLU A 304 -2.46 -15.72 -8.99
C GLU A 304 -3.98 -15.51 -9.01
N ASP A 305 -4.72 -16.30 -9.79
CA ASP A 305 -6.18 -16.18 -9.94
C ASP A 305 -6.94 -16.37 -8.62
N VAL A 306 -6.36 -17.09 -7.66
CA VAL A 306 -6.95 -17.25 -6.32
C VAL A 306 -6.89 -15.94 -5.53
N LEU A 307 -5.83 -15.14 -5.73
CA LEU A 307 -5.72 -13.81 -5.15
C LEU A 307 -6.51 -12.78 -5.97
N ALA A 308 -6.68 -12.97 -7.28
CA ALA A 308 -7.52 -12.12 -8.12
C ALA A 308 -9.03 -12.32 -7.93
N ARG A 309 -9.44 -13.39 -7.24
CA ARG A 309 -10.84 -13.74 -7.03
C ARG A 309 -11.68 -12.54 -6.59
N GLY A 310 -12.78 -12.33 -7.29
CA GLY A 310 -13.79 -11.31 -7.01
C GLY A 310 -13.47 -9.91 -7.54
N PHE A 311 -12.32 -9.70 -8.18
CA PHE A 311 -11.97 -8.43 -8.81
C PHE A 311 -13.04 -7.95 -9.81
N GLU A 312 -13.53 -8.84 -10.68
CA GLU A 312 -14.58 -8.57 -11.67
C GLU A 312 -15.93 -8.16 -11.04
N TYR A 313 -16.14 -8.44 -9.75
CA TYR A 313 -17.38 -8.14 -9.03
C TYR A 313 -17.28 -6.90 -8.15
N LEU A 314 -16.13 -6.21 -8.15
CA LEU A 314 -15.98 -4.94 -7.44
C LEU A 314 -16.93 -3.91 -8.05
N PHE A 315 -17.72 -3.25 -7.22
CA PHE A 315 -18.57 -2.15 -7.70
C PHE A 315 -17.69 -1.06 -8.31
N PRO A 316 -18.09 -0.49 -9.46
CA PRO A 316 -17.32 0.54 -10.13
C PRO A 316 -17.19 1.77 -9.23
N ILE A 317 -16.10 2.51 -9.42
CA ILE A 317 -15.89 3.77 -8.72
C ILE A 317 -16.96 4.76 -9.18
N VAL A 318 -17.70 5.33 -8.23
CA VAL A 318 -18.67 6.40 -8.47
C VAL A 318 -18.00 7.73 -8.10
N PRO A 319 -17.48 8.48 -9.09
CA PRO A 319 -16.61 9.64 -8.84
C PRO A 319 -17.37 10.84 -8.27
N TYR A 320 -18.69 10.90 -8.49
CA TYR A 320 -19.57 11.94 -7.95
C TYR A 320 -20.45 11.37 -6.84
N PRO A 321 -20.83 12.17 -5.82
CA PRO A 321 -21.89 11.76 -4.92
C PRO A 321 -23.14 11.49 -5.75
N LEU A 322 -23.72 10.29 -5.62
CA LEU A 322 -25.06 10.05 -6.15
C LEU A 322 -25.99 11.13 -5.56
N PRO A 323 -26.83 11.81 -6.36
CA PRO A 323 -27.85 12.67 -5.79
C PRO A 323 -28.61 11.84 -4.77
N VAL A 324 -28.77 12.36 -3.55
CA VAL A 324 -29.42 11.69 -2.44
C VAL A 324 -30.84 11.33 -2.87
N LEU A 325 -31.02 10.16 -3.46
CA LEU A 325 -32.32 9.56 -3.59
C LEU A 325 -32.62 9.06 -2.17
N VAL A 326 -33.35 9.87 -1.42
CA VAL A 326 -33.83 9.53 -0.08
C VAL A 326 -34.59 8.22 -0.21
N PHE A 327 -33.92 7.11 0.07
CA PHE A 327 -34.56 5.83 0.29
C PHE A 327 -35.24 5.95 1.66
N LEU A 328 -36.48 6.45 1.66
CA LEU A 328 -37.38 6.29 2.79
C LEU A 328 -37.58 4.78 2.98
N ALA A 329 -36.75 4.19 3.83
CA ALA A 329 -36.98 2.86 4.36
C ALA A 329 -38.28 2.93 5.17
N GLN A 330 -39.41 2.63 4.54
CA GLN A 330 -40.62 2.29 5.26
C GLN A 330 -40.34 1.00 6.03
N HIS A 331 -40.00 1.12 7.30
CA HIS A 331 -40.17 0.04 8.27
C HIS A 331 -41.67 -0.32 8.34
N ARG A 332 -42.11 -1.21 7.46
CA ARG A 332 -43.37 -1.93 7.65
C ARG A 332 -43.12 -3.03 8.67
N SER A 333 -43.34 -2.69 9.94
CA SER A 333 -43.58 -3.70 10.97
C SER A 333 -44.78 -4.53 10.55
N ARG A 334 -44.61 -5.86 10.52
CA ARG A 334 -45.71 -6.80 10.29
C ARG A 334 -46.62 -6.81 11.53
N ARG A 335 -47.85 -6.34 11.37
CA ARG A 335 -49.01 -6.85 12.13
C ARG A 335 -50.14 -7.17 11.15
N PRO A 336 -50.90 -8.26 11.36
CA PRO A 336 -51.99 -8.65 10.48
C PRO A 336 -53.24 -7.84 10.82
N GLY A 337 -53.85 -7.21 9.81
CA GLY A 337 -55.09 -6.47 9.97
C GLY A 337 -55.44 -5.73 8.68
N ILE A 338 -56.47 -6.22 8.01
CA ILE A 338 -57.08 -5.70 6.78
C ILE A 338 -57.50 -4.23 6.96
N VAL A 339 -57.26 -3.34 5.97
CA VAL A 339 -58.23 -2.46 5.27
C VAL A 339 -57.55 -1.86 4.02
N GLU A 340 -58.22 -1.95 2.87
CA GLU A 340 -57.87 -1.29 1.61
C GLU A 340 -57.86 0.25 1.71
N THR A 341 -56.92 0.93 1.05
CA THR A 341 -57.26 2.14 0.26
C THR A 341 -56.14 2.59 -0.69
N SER A 342 -56.58 2.87 -1.92
CA SER A 342 -55.98 3.53 -3.09
C SER A 342 -54.73 4.42 -2.95
N MET A 343 -53.80 4.26 -3.88
CA MET A 343 -52.72 5.22 -4.20
C MET A 343 -53.27 6.45 -4.93
N VAL A 344 -52.96 7.65 -4.44
CA VAL A 344 -53.10 8.91 -5.18
C VAL A 344 -51.70 9.44 -5.48
N PHE A 345 -51.34 9.54 -6.75
CA PHE A 345 -50.11 10.21 -7.20
C PHE A 345 -50.35 11.71 -7.25
N ASN A 346 -49.51 12.50 -6.58
CA ASN A 346 -49.50 13.96 -6.73
C ASN A 346 -48.17 14.38 -7.36
N VAL A 347 -48.22 14.76 -8.64
CA VAL A 347 -47.11 15.31 -9.40
C VAL A 347 -47.11 16.82 -9.21
N ALA A 348 -46.14 17.36 -8.46
CA ALA A 348 -45.95 18.80 -8.35
C ALA A 348 -45.23 19.31 -9.61
N LYS A 349 -45.93 20.10 -10.45
CA LYS A 349 -45.32 20.90 -11.53
C LYS A 349 -44.70 22.19 -10.95
N PRO A 350 -43.55 22.66 -11.47
CA PRO A 350 -42.97 23.92 -11.03
C PRO A 350 -43.73 25.12 -11.61
N ARG A 351 -44.00 26.13 -10.78
CA ARG A 351 -44.56 27.44 -11.18
C ARG A 351 -43.44 28.29 -11.80
N MET A 352 -43.67 28.75 -13.03
CA MET A 352 -42.96 29.90 -13.62
C MET A 352 -43.33 31.17 -12.84
N GLN A 353 -42.32 31.94 -12.46
CA GLN A 353 -42.45 33.37 -12.14
C GLN A 353 -41.71 34.16 -13.20
N VAL A 354 -42.43 35.06 -13.86
CA VAL A 354 -41.89 36.18 -14.64
C VAL A 354 -42.17 37.44 -13.81
N PRO A 355 -41.24 38.39 -13.71
CA PRO A 355 -41.59 39.77 -13.51
C PRO A 355 -41.10 40.68 -14.65
N THR A 356 -42.07 41.48 -15.11
CA THR A 356 -42.05 42.81 -15.75
C THR A 356 -40.72 43.44 -16.14
#